data_AF-A0A160Z0C4-F1
#
_entry.id   AF-A0A160Z0C4-F1
#
_cell.length_a   1.000
_cell.length_b   1.000
_cell.length_c   1.000
_cell.angle_alpha   90.00
_cell.angle_beta   90.00
_cell.angle_gamma   90.00
#
_symmetry.space_group_name_H-M   'P 1'
#
loop_
_entity.id
_entity.type
_entity.pdbx_description
1 polymer ?
#
loop_
_entity_poly.entity_id
_entity_poly.type
_entity_poly.pdbx_seq_one_letter_code
_entity_poly.pdbx_strand_id
1 'polypeptide(L)'
;GGLSLTFGGVLFMHNYEGGGELLCLGVCTILYVMFTWWRDIIREALFEGQHTTAVQQGLRMGMILFIVSEVMFFFAFFWAFFTSSISPVFNIGGVWPPTDIVAISPWGLPFLNTILLLSSGASVTWAHHAIVGGFKKEAMQGLVVTLAFAVAFTAMQGIEYAGA
;
A
#
# COMPACT_ATOMS: atom_id res chain seq x y z
N GLY A 1 9.88 10.57 -16.14
CA GLY A 1 8.91 9.74 -15.41
C GLY A 1 9.33 8.30 -15.48
N GLY A 2 8.47 7.41 -16.02
CA GLY A 2 8.69 5.96 -16.03
C GLY A 2 10.03 5.51 -16.63
N LEU A 3 10.39 6.03 -17.81
CA LEU A 3 11.67 5.69 -18.46
C LEU A 3 12.88 6.11 -17.61
N SER A 4 12.84 7.30 -17.02
CA SER A 4 13.88 7.78 -16.11
C SER A 4 13.98 6.91 -14.85
N LEU A 5 12.85 6.44 -14.31
CA LEU A 5 12.80 5.54 -13.15
C LEU A 5 13.42 4.18 -13.48
N THR A 6 13.07 3.57 -14.62
CA THR A 6 13.56 2.25 -15.00
C THR A 6 15.05 2.25 -15.33
N PHE A 7 15.50 3.16 -16.20
CA PHE A 7 16.93 3.28 -16.52
C PHE A 7 17.73 3.75 -15.31
N GLY A 8 17.23 4.73 -14.55
CA GLY A 8 17.86 5.20 -13.31
C GLY A 8 18.02 4.09 -12.28
N GLY A 9 17.00 3.25 -12.08
CA GLY A 9 17.06 2.10 -11.17
C GLY A 9 18.10 1.06 -11.58
N VAL A 10 18.14 0.70 -12.87
CA VAL A 10 19.16 -0.24 -13.39
C VAL A 10 20.56 0.32 -13.23
N LEU A 11 20.78 1.60 -13.59
CA LEU A 11 22.08 2.25 -13.46
C LEU A 11 22.53 2.39 -12.00
N PHE A 12 21.59 2.70 -11.10
CA PHE A 12 21.85 2.74 -9.66
C PHE A 12 22.28 1.38 -9.11
N MET A 13 21.57 0.30 -9.45
CA MET A 13 21.91 -1.06 -9.00
C MET A 13 23.28 -1.54 -9.53
N HIS A 14 23.71 -1.05 -10.68
CA HIS A 14 25.01 -1.39 -11.28
C HIS A 14 26.14 -0.39 -10.94
N ASN A 15 25.91 0.54 -10.01
CA ASN A 15 26.89 1.55 -9.57
C ASN A 15 27.45 2.46 -10.69
N TYR A 16 26.64 2.80 -11.71
CA TYR A 16 27.03 3.81 -12.70
C TYR A 16 26.90 5.22 -12.13
N GLU A 17 27.84 6.10 -12.49
CA GLU A 17 27.80 7.52 -12.14
C GLU A 17 26.51 8.18 -12.67
N GLY A 18 25.85 8.99 -11.83
CA GLY A 18 24.59 9.68 -12.16
C GLY A 18 23.33 8.79 -12.14
N GLY A 19 23.45 7.47 -11.94
CA GLY A 19 22.29 6.56 -11.89
C GLY A 19 21.30 6.89 -10.78
N GLY A 20 21.79 7.21 -9.58
CA GLY A 20 20.96 7.61 -8.44
C GLY A 20 20.22 8.93 -8.65
N GLU A 21 20.85 9.92 -9.31
CA GLU A 21 20.23 11.20 -9.65
C GLU A 21 19.09 11.00 -10.66
N LEU A 22 19.32 10.16 -11.69
CA LEU A 22 18.31 9.82 -12.68
C LEU A 22 17.13 9.06 -12.07
N LEU A 23 17.39 8.15 -11.11
CA LEU A 23 16.37 7.45 -10.34
C LEU A 23 15.52 8.44 -9.54
N CYS A 24 16.16 9.36 -8.80
CA CYS A 24 15.49 10.38 -8.00
C CYS A 24 14.62 11.29 -8.88
N LEU A 25 15.15 11.75 -10.02
CA LEU A 25 14.39 12.52 -11.01
C LEU A 25 13.18 11.71 -11.53
N GLY A 26 13.35 10.41 -11.78
CA GLY A 26 12.27 9.50 -12.16
C GLY A 26 11.14 9.48 -11.12
N VAL A 27 11.47 9.28 -9.85
CA VAL A 27 10.51 9.27 -8.73
C VAL A 27 9.81 10.63 -8.62
N CYS A 28 10.56 11.74 -8.55
CA CYS A 28 9.98 13.08 -8.40
C CYS A 28 9.04 13.43 -9.56
N THR A 29 9.42 13.10 -10.81
CA THR A 29 8.54 13.36 -11.96
C THR A 29 7.27 12.52 -11.95
N ILE A 30 7.31 11.26 -11.49
CA ILE A 30 6.11 10.43 -11.35
C ILE A 30 5.19 11.01 -10.27
N LEU A 31 5.71 11.35 -9.08
CA LEU A 31 4.93 11.95 -8.01
C LEU A 31 4.30 13.28 -8.44
N TYR A 32 5.04 14.10 -9.19
CA TYR A 32 4.51 15.35 -9.74
C TYR A 32 3.34 15.09 -10.70
N VAL A 33 3.50 14.17 -11.66
CA VAL A 33 2.43 13.82 -12.62
C VAL A 33 1.20 13.28 -11.88
N MET A 34 1.38 12.39 -10.90
CA MET A 34 0.28 11.84 -10.09
C MET A 34 -0.47 12.96 -9.36
N PHE A 35 0.24 13.89 -8.73
CA PHE A 35 -0.37 15.04 -8.06
C PHE A 35 -1.18 15.92 -9.03
N THR A 36 -0.59 16.28 -10.18
CA THR A 36 -1.29 17.13 -11.17
C THR A 36 -2.49 16.41 -11.77
N TRP A 37 -2.39 15.11 -12.02
CA TRP A 37 -3.45 14.32 -12.60
C TRP A 37 -4.63 14.20 -11.62
N TRP A 38 -4.39 13.81 -10.36
CA TRP A 38 -5.46 13.71 -9.37
C TRP A 38 -6.12 15.05 -9.07
N ARG A 39 -5.35 16.14 -9.05
CA ARG A 39 -5.89 17.49 -8.96
C ARG A 39 -6.89 17.77 -10.09
N ASP A 40 -6.54 17.39 -11.32
CA ASP A 40 -7.40 17.64 -12.49
C ASP A 40 -8.64 16.74 -12.49
N ILE A 41 -8.54 15.49 -12.04
CA ILE A 41 -9.72 14.62 -11.80
C ILE A 41 -10.66 15.24 -10.75
N ILE A 42 -10.13 15.79 -9.66
CA ILE A 42 -10.96 16.45 -8.65
C ILE A 42 -11.67 17.68 -9.25
N ARG A 43 -11.00 18.41 -10.15
CA ARG A 43 -11.61 19.58 -10.82
C ARG A 43 -12.72 19.18 -11.78
N GLU A 44 -12.47 18.17 -12.60
CA GLU A 44 -13.45 17.57 -13.51
C GLU A 44 -14.70 17.10 -12.75
N ALA A 45 -14.49 16.46 -11.59
CA ALA A 45 -15.56 15.95 -10.75
C ALA A 45 -16.38 17.05 -10.05
N LEU A 46 -15.72 18.00 -9.38
CA LEU A 46 -16.36 18.95 -8.46
C LEU A 46 -16.76 20.27 -9.12
N PHE A 47 -15.92 20.80 -10.02
CA PHE A 47 -16.13 22.14 -10.61
C PHE A 47 -16.75 22.08 -12.00
N GLU A 48 -16.43 21.06 -12.80
CA GLU A 48 -16.95 20.92 -14.17
C GLU A 48 -18.17 19.98 -14.26
N GLY A 49 -18.41 19.14 -13.25
CA GLY A 49 -19.59 18.28 -13.16
C GLY A 49 -19.64 17.15 -14.19
N GLN A 50 -18.50 16.74 -14.76
CA GLN A 50 -18.43 15.75 -15.84
C GLN A 50 -18.67 14.30 -15.37
N HIS A 51 -18.68 14.06 -14.06
CA HIS A 51 -18.89 12.74 -13.46
C HIS A 51 -20.39 12.34 -13.45
N THR A 52 -20.93 12.07 -14.63
CA THR A 52 -22.28 11.49 -14.80
C THR A 52 -22.39 10.12 -14.12
N THR A 53 -23.60 9.62 -13.93
CA THR A 53 -23.85 8.31 -13.29
C THR A 53 -23.12 7.16 -14.01
N ALA A 54 -23.08 7.19 -15.34
CA ALA A 54 -22.34 6.22 -16.15
C ALA A 54 -20.83 6.28 -15.87
N VAL A 55 -20.25 7.49 -15.79
CA VAL A 55 -18.83 7.70 -15.46
C VAL A 55 -18.52 7.19 -14.05
N GLN A 56 -19.36 7.50 -13.06
CA GLN A 56 -19.17 7.02 -11.68
C GLN A 56 -19.23 5.48 -11.56
N GLN A 57 -20.13 4.85 -12.32
CA GLN A 57 -20.18 3.38 -12.42
C GLN A 57 -18.90 2.82 -13.07
N GLY A 58 -18.40 3.47 -14.12
CA GLY A 58 -17.12 3.13 -14.75
C GLY A 58 -15.94 3.22 -13.78
N LEU A 59 -15.85 4.33 -13.02
CA LEU A 59 -14.81 4.51 -12.00
C LEU A 59 -14.89 3.45 -10.89
N ARG A 60 -16.10 3.09 -10.44
CA ARG A 60 -16.29 2.02 -9.45
C ARG A 60 -15.83 0.67 -9.99
N MET A 61 -16.19 0.32 -11.23
CA MET A 61 -15.72 -0.90 -11.87
C MET A 61 -14.21 -0.91 -12.05
N GLY A 62 -13.62 0.21 -12.47
CA GLY A 62 -12.18 0.38 -12.60
C GLY A 62 -11.44 0.16 -11.27
N MET A 63 -11.95 0.73 -10.17
CA MET A 63 -11.39 0.53 -8.82
C MET A 63 -11.48 -0.93 -8.37
N ILE A 64 -12.60 -1.61 -8.64
CA ILE A 64 -12.76 -3.04 -8.34
C ILE A 64 -11.74 -3.87 -9.12
N LEU A 65 -11.62 -3.66 -10.43
CA LEU A 65 -10.65 -4.38 -11.27
C LEU A 65 -9.21 -4.12 -10.83
N PHE A 66 -8.88 -2.89 -10.44
CA PHE A 66 -7.57 -2.54 -9.88
C PHE A 66 -7.29 -3.29 -8.57
N ILE A 67 -8.24 -3.34 -7.62
CA ILE A 67 -8.09 -4.14 -6.39
C ILE A 67 -7.91 -5.62 -6.73
N VAL A 68 -8.68 -6.17 -7.69
CA VAL A 68 -8.53 -7.56 -8.12
C VAL A 68 -7.13 -7.83 -8.68
N SER A 69 -6.55 -6.89 -9.45
CA SER A 69 -5.17 -7.04 -9.92
C SER A 69 -4.16 -7.03 -8.78
N GLU A 70 -4.35 -6.19 -7.75
CA GLU A 70 -3.48 -6.18 -6.56
C GLU A 70 -3.60 -7.48 -5.75
N VAL A 71 -4.82 -8.03 -5.61
CA VAL A 71 -5.02 -9.34 -4.95
C VAL A 71 -4.26 -10.45 -5.69
N MET A 72 -4.29 -10.46 -7.03
CA MET A 72 -3.53 -11.42 -7.83
C MET A 72 -2.02 -11.21 -7.74
N PHE A 73 -1.56 -9.96 -7.62
CA PHE A 73 -0.16 -9.64 -7.37
C PHE A 73 0.31 -10.20 -6.02
N PHE A 74 -0.45 -10.00 -4.93
CA PHE A 74 -0.15 -10.60 -3.63
C PHE A 74 -0.26 -12.13 -3.64
N PHE A 75 -1.20 -12.69 -4.41
CA PHE A 75 -1.34 -14.14 -4.58
C PHE A 75 -0.05 -14.78 -5.10
N ALA A 76 0.69 -14.12 -5.99
CA ALA A 76 1.98 -14.62 -6.47
C ALA A 76 3.03 -14.74 -5.35
N PHE A 77 3.08 -13.78 -4.42
CA PHE A 77 3.99 -13.87 -3.26
C PHE A 77 3.56 -14.98 -2.29
N PHE A 78 2.26 -15.13 -2.02
CA PHE A 78 1.76 -16.24 -1.22
C PHE A 78 2.07 -17.58 -1.86
N TRP A 79 1.91 -17.70 -3.18
CA TRP A 79 2.26 -18.90 -3.91
C TRP A 79 3.74 -19.25 -3.76
N ALA A 80 4.64 -18.25 -3.89
CA ALA A 80 6.07 -18.43 -3.69
C ALA A 80 6.41 -18.86 -2.26
N PHE A 81 5.79 -18.23 -1.26
CA PHE A 81 5.93 -18.57 0.16
C PHE A 81 5.48 -20.02 0.45
N PHE A 82 4.29 -20.42 0.00
CA PHE A 82 3.76 -21.76 0.25
C PHE A 82 4.58 -22.83 -0.46
N THR A 83 4.98 -22.59 -1.71
CA THR A 83 5.86 -23.52 -2.45
C THR A 83 7.17 -23.76 -1.68
N SER A 84 7.77 -22.69 -1.17
CA SER A 84 9.06 -22.77 -0.45
C SER A 84 8.94 -23.38 0.96
N SER A 85 7.82 -23.16 1.65
CA SER A 85 7.60 -23.61 3.03
C SER A 85 7.04 -25.03 3.16
N ILE A 86 6.21 -25.46 2.20
CA ILE A 86 5.60 -26.81 2.22
C ILE A 86 6.60 -27.87 1.76
N SER A 87 7.48 -27.54 0.81
CA SER A 87 8.55 -28.43 0.34
C SER A 87 9.91 -27.74 0.42
N PRO A 88 10.46 -27.55 1.63
CA PRO A 88 11.74 -26.89 1.82
C PRO A 88 12.86 -27.69 1.16
N VAL A 89 13.73 -27.00 0.42
CA VAL A 89 14.87 -27.64 -0.26
C VAL A 89 15.87 -28.21 0.75
N PHE A 90 16.49 -29.35 0.43
CA PHE A 90 17.46 -29.98 1.34
C PHE A 90 18.65 -29.06 1.67
N ASN A 91 19.02 -28.15 0.75
CA ASN A 91 20.13 -27.21 0.94
C ASN A 91 19.90 -26.19 2.08
N ILE A 92 18.65 -25.99 2.53
CA ILE A 92 18.32 -25.10 3.68
C ILE A 92 17.97 -25.90 4.95
N GLY A 93 18.34 -27.18 5.01
CA GLY A 93 18.08 -28.07 6.14
C GLY A 93 16.81 -28.91 6.02
N GLY A 94 16.03 -28.76 4.94
CA GLY A 94 14.81 -29.55 4.71
C GLY A 94 13.69 -29.32 5.74
N VAL A 95 13.76 -28.22 6.48
CA VAL A 95 12.78 -27.82 7.50
C VAL A 95 12.35 -26.37 7.30
N TRP A 96 11.16 -26.02 7.79
CA TRP A 96 10.64 -24.66 7.77
C TRP A 96 10.20 -24.24 9.18
N PRO A 97 10.62 -23.07 9.69
CA PRO A 97 11.61 -22.15 9.10
C PRO A 97 13.02 -22.78 9.03
N PRO A 98 13.91 -22.27 8.16
CA PRO A 98 15.31 -22.71 8.10
C PRO A 98 16.00 -22.61 9.47
N THR A 99 16.95 -23.50 9.72
CA THR A 99 17.54 -23.73 11.06
C THR A 99 18.17 -22.49 11.72
N ASP A 100 18.62 -21.51 10.95
CA ASP A 100 19.27 -20.28 11.45
C ASP A 100 18.32 -19.07 11.47
N ILE A 101 17.04 -19.24 11.11
CA ILE A 101 16.05 -18.16 11.11
C ILE A 101 15.17 -18.27 12.35
N VAL A 102 15.29 -17.29 13.25
CA VAL A 102 14.36 -17.15 14.38
C VAL A 102 13.10 -16.44 13.88
N ALA A 103 11.99 -17.17 13.81
CA ALA A 103 10.72 -16.60 13.40
C ALA A 103 10.21 -15.56 14.42
N ILE A 104 9.70 -14.45 13.93
CA ILE A 104 9.05 -13.42 14.76
C ILE A 104 7.80 -14.03 15.41
N SER A 105 7.65 -13.84 16.72
CA SER A 105 6.47 -14.32 17.44
C SER A 105 5.21 -13.58 16.97
N PRO A 106 4.15 -14.30 16.57
CA PRO A 106 2.92 -13.66 16.10
C PRO A 106 2.18 -12.90 17.21
N TRP A 107 2.45 -13.22 18.49
CA TRP A 107 1.74 -12.66 19.65
C TRP A 107 2.28 -11.31 20.14
N GLY A 108 3.38 -10.84 19.56
CA GLY A 108 3.98 -9.54 19.88
C GLY A 108 3.43 -8.40 19.03
N LEU A 109 4.34 -7.71 18.33
CA LEU A 109 4.02 -6.61 17.44
C LEU A 109 3.06 -7.00 16.29
N PRO A 110 3.14 -8.20 15.65
CA PRO A 110 2.22 -8.57 14.59
C PRO A 110 0.75 -8.62 15.06
N PHE A 111 0.51 -9.10 16.28
CA PHE A 111 -0.83 -9.13 16.88
C PHE A 111 -1.38 -7.72 17.12
N LEU A 112 -0.56 -6.83 17.69
CA LEU A 112 -0.95 -5.43 17.91
C LEU A 112 -1.27 -4.72 16.58
N ASN A 113 -0.45 -4.95 15.56
CA ASN A 113 -0.66 -4.43 14.22
C ASN A 113 -1.97 -4.91 13.59
N THR A 114 -2.38 -6.16 13.84
CA THR A 114 -3.68 -6.69 13.41
C THR A 114 -4.83 -5.95 14.09
N ILE A 115 -4.73 -5.70 15.41
CA ILE A 115 -5.73 -4.92 16.14
C ILE A 115 -5.84 -3.49 15.58
N LEU A 116 -4.71 -2.84 15.27
CA LEU A 116 -4.69 -1.50 14.70
C LEU A 116 -5.39 -1.45 13.34
N LEU A 117 -5.14 -2.41 12.44
CA LEU A 117 -5.80 -2.50 11.13
C LEU A 117 -7.30 -2.76 11.26
N LEU A 118 -7.73 -3.65 12.16
CA LEU A 118 -9.16 -3.90 12.38
C LEU A 118 -9.87 -2.68 12.97
N SER A 119 -9.21 -2.00 13.92
CA SER A 119 -9.73 -0.79 14.55
C SER A 119 -9.83 0.37 13.55
N SER A 120 -8.86 0.50 12.65
CA SER A 120 -8.91 1.50 11.58
C SER A 120 -10.07 1.22 10.62
N GLY A 121 -10.32 -0.04 10.27
CA GLY A 121 -11.49 -0.49 9.51
C GLY A 121 -12.84 -0.11 10.15
N ALA A 122 -12.96 -0.26 11.47
CA ALA A 122 -14.14 0.18 12.21
C ALA A 122 -14.30 1.72 12.17
N SER A 123 -13.22 2.47 12.40
CA SER A 123 -13.25 3.94 12.41
C SER A 123 -13.58 4.55 11.04
N VAL A 124 -13.10 3.97 9.94
CA VAL A 124 -13.43 4.46 8.59
C VAL A 124 -14.89 4.14 8.22
N THR A 125 -15.42 3.00 8.70
CA THR A 125 -16.84 2.66 8.53
C THR A 125 -17.74 3.63 9.30
N TRP A 126 -17.32 4.07 10.49
CA TRP A 126 -17.98 5.16 11.22
C TRP A 126 -17.91 6.47 10.44
N ALA A 127 -16.75 6.85 9.91
CA ALA A 127 -16.59 8.06 9.09
C ALA A 127 -17.52 8.04 7.86
N HIS A 128 -17.62 6.89 7.17
CA HIS A 128 -18.51 6.72 6.02
C HIS A 128 -19.98 6.93 6.39
N HIS A 129 -20.47 6.30 7.48
CA HIS A 129 -21.85 6.50 7.93
C HIS A 129 -22.13 7.94 8.36
N ALA A 130 -21.15 8.62 8.98
CA ALA A 130 -21.27 10.03 9.33
C ALA A 130 -21.35 10.94 8.09
N ILE A 131 -20.64 10.62 7.00
CA ILE A 131 -20.77 11.33 5.71
C ILE A 131 -22.19 11.16 5.15
N VAL A 132 -22.71 9.93 5.13
CA VAL A 132 -24.06 9.63 4.65
C VAL A 132 -25.14 10.32 5.52
N GLY A 133 -24.91 10.39 6.83
CA GLY A 133 -25.79 11.08 7.78
C GLY A 133 -25.65 12.61 7.82
N GLY A 134 -24.71 13.19 7.05
CA GLY A 134 -24.47 14.64 7.02
C GLY A 134 -23.74 15.19 8.26
N PHE A 135 -23.25 14.35 9.17
CA PHE A 135 -22.55 14.75 10.39
C PHE A 135 -21.07 15.03 10.12
N LYS A 136 -20.77 16.19 9.54
CA LYS A 136 -19.40 16.60 9.14
C LYS A 136 -18.36 16.47 10.25
N LYS A 137 -18.69 16.84 11.49
CA LYS A 137 -17.75 16.79 12.62
C LYS A 137 -17.34 15.35 12.94
N GLU A 138 -18.30 14.44 13.00
CA GLU A 138 -18.05 13.02 13.26
C GLU A 138 -17.30 12.36 12.10
N ALA A 139 -17.66 12.68 10.85
CA ALA A 139 -16.95 12.18 9.68
C ALA A 139 -15.45 12.53 9.71
N MET A 140 -15.14 13.78 10.07
CA MET A 140 -13.78 14.26 10.19
C MET A 140 -13.05 13.60 11.37
N GLN A 141 -13.71 13.43 12.52
CA GLN A 141 -13.14 12.73 13.68
C GLN A 141 -12.82 11.27 13.36
N GLY A 142 -13.76 10.54 12.75
CA GLY A 142 -13.56 9.15 12.35
C GLY A 142 -12.39 8.99 11.40
N LEU A 143 -12.29 9.85 10.38
CA LEU A 143 -11.17 9.83 9.42
C LEU A 143 -9.81 10.13 10.08
N VAL A 144 -9.75 11.12 10.99
CA VAL A 144 -8.51 11.43 11.73
C VAL A 144 -8.08 10.25 12.60
N VAL A 145 -9.03 9.57 13.26
CA VAL A 145 -8.74 8.35 14.04
C VAL A 145 -8.22 7.22 13.13
N THR A 146 -8.82 7.01 11.95
CA THR A 146 -8.32 6.05 10.96
C THR A 146 -6.87 6.33 10.57
N LEU A 147 -6.56 7.60 10.26
CA LEU A 147 -5.20 8.01 9.89
C LEU A 147 -4.21 7.84 11.05
N ALA A 148 -4.63 8.14 12.28
CA ALA A 148 -3.79 7.92 13.46
C ALA A 148 -3.44 6.43 13.64
N PHE A 149 -4.39 5.52 13.48
CA PHE A 149 -4.12 4.08 13.52
C PHE A 149 -3.22 3.62 12.37
N ALA A 150 -3.39 4.16 11.15
CA ALA A 150 -2.54 3.83 10.01
C ALA A 150 -1.09 4.28 10.23
N VAL A 151 -0.86 5.50 10.73
CA VAL A 151 0.48 6.00 11.08
C VAL A 151 1.11 5.17 12.20
N ALA A 152 0.33 4.81 13.24
CA ALA A 152 0.81 3.95 14.30
C ALA A 152 1.23 2.56 13.78
N PHE A 153 0.43 1.96 12.90
CA PHE A 153 0.75 0.68 12.25
C PHE A 153 2.06 0.77 11.44
N THR A 154 2.22 1.80 10.60
CA THR A 154 3.44 1.97 9.80
C THR A 154 4.67 2.22 10.67
N ALA A 155 4.54 2.97 11.76
CA ALA A 155 5.64 3.18 12.71
C ALA A 155 6.04 1.88 13.43
N MET A 156 5.07 1.09 13.88
CA MET A 156 5.32 -0.21 14.51
C MET A 156 5.98 -1.19 13.54
N GLN A 157 5.56 -1.22 12.28
CA GLN A 157 6.23 -2.00 11.24
C GLN A 157 7.67 -1.53 11.04
N GLY A 158 7.92 -0.22 10.98
CA GLY A 158 9.29 0.32 10.90
C GLY A 158 10.18 -0.11 12.08
N ILE A 159 9.64 -0.15 13.29
CA ILE A 159 10.36 -0.63 14.49
C ILE A 159 10.66 -2.14 14.38
N GLU A 160 9.68 -2.93 13.94
CA GLU A 160 9.84 -4.37 13.73
C GLU A 160 10.93 -4.66 12.69
N TYR A 161 10.93 -3.95 11.56
CA TYR A 161 11.96 -4.11 10.52
C TYR A 161 13.34 -3.62 10.92
N ALA A 162 13.44 -2.57 11.76
CA ALA A 162 14.73 -2.07 12.24
C ALA A 162 15.34 -2.95 13.33
N GLY A 163 14.50 -3.69 14.07
CA GLY A 163 14.93 -4.62 15.12
C GLY A 163 15.06 -6.08 14.68
N ALA A 164 14.60 -6.42 13.47
CA ALA A 164 14.76 -7.73 12.83
C ALA A 164 16.14 -7.88 12.19
#